data_AF-A0A0N5D6D1-F1
#
_entry.id   AF-A0A0N5D6D1-F1
#
_cell.length_a   1.000
_cell.length_b   1.000
_cell.length_c   1.000
_cell.angle_alpha   90.00
_cell.angle_beta   90.00
_cell.angle_gamma   90.00
#
_symmetry.space_group_name_H-M   'P 1'
#
loop_
_entity.id
_entity.type
_entity.pdbx_description
1 polymer ?
#
loop_
_entity_poly.entity_id
_entity_poly.type
_entity_poly.pdbx_seq_one_letter_code
_entity_poly.pdbx_strand_id
1 'polypeptide(L)'
;MNCLIQKLKPLLEKYSVTAYVAGHDHSLQHIVTEHTESSLNYAREIPLHYIVSGAASRSDHSVANIHTIPKNSLRFRYPVGLNPFSQIGFSNGGYVIVNIEREKAILKFYSGKGNEKYSCTIMPRNRFTANTTS
;
A
#
# COMPACT_ATOMS: atom_id res chain seq x y z
N MET A 1 -14.44 -8.84 -5.51
CA MET A 1 -12.98 -8.56 -5.39
C MET A 1 -12.11 -9.19 -6.48
N ASN A 2 -12.65 -10.04 -7.38
CA ASN A 2 -11.84 -10.70 -8.42
C ASN A 2 -11.36 -9.77 -9.54
N CYS A 3 -12.12 -8.73 -9.89
CA CYS A 3 -11.79 -7.84 -11.01
C CYS A 3 -10.48 -7.06 -10.79
N LEU A 4 -10.22 -6.58 -9.56
CA LEU A 4 -9.00 -5.81 -9.26
C LEU A 4 -7.75 -6.69 -9.38
N ILE A 5 -7.79 -7.89 -8.81
CA ILE A 5 -6.67 -8.83 -8.84
C ILE A 5 -6.46 -9.38 -10.26
N GLN A 6 -7.53 -9.63 -11.02
CA GLN A 6 -7.42 -10.23 -12.35
C GLN A 6 -7.11 -9.23 -13.46
N LYS A 7 -7.55 -7.96 -13.33
CA LYS A 7 -7.41 -6.96 -14.39
C LYS A 7 -6.44 -5.84 -14.05
N LEU A 8 -6.47 -5.33 -12.82
CA LEU A 8 -5.62 -4.20 -12.44
C LEU A 8 -4.20 -4.66 -12.07
N LYS A 9 -4.07 -5.69 -11.23
CA LYS A 9 -2.75 -6.17 -10.79
C LYS A 9 -1.80 -6.48 -11.97
N PRO A 10 -2.21 -7.17 -13.05
CA PRO A 10 -1.32 -7.40 -14.19
C PRO A 10 -0.83 -6.11 -14.87
N LEU A 11 -1.64 -5.05 -14.86
CA LEU A 11 -1.23 -3.73 -15.39
C LEU A 11 -0.24 -3.04 -14.46
N LEU A 12 -0.47 -3.11 -13.14
CA LEU A 12 0.45 -2.55 -12.15
C LEU A 12 1.84 -3.21 -12.24
N GLU A 13 1.88 -4.52 -12.43
CA GLU A 13 3.12 -5.28 -12.60
C GLU A 13 3.75 -4.98 -13.97
N LYS A 14 2.98 -5.05 -15.06
CA LYS A 14 3.48 -4.81 -16.43
C LYS A 14 4.15 -3.45 -16.60
N TYR A 15 3.52 -2.40 -16.06
CA TYR A 15 4.06 -1.05 -16.18
C TYR A 15 5.05 -0.70 -15.10
N SER A 16 5.36 -1.64 -14.20
CA SER A 16 6.10 -1.37 -12.99
C SER A 16 5.48 -0.14 -12.32
N VAL A 17 4.40 -0.28 -11.54
CA VAL A 17 3.83 0.79 -10.71
C VAL A 17 4.47 0.77 -9.32
N THR A 18 4.72 1.95 -8.73
CA THR A 18 5.53 2.04 -7.49
C THR A 18 4.64 1.72 -6.31
N ALA A 19 3.48 2.38 -6.30
CA ALA A 19 2.48 2.17 -5.29
C ALA A 19 1.07 2.30 -5.88
N TYR A 20 0.15 1.51 -5.37
CA TYR A 20 -1.28 1.63 -5.58
C TYR A 20 -1.94 2.12 -4.29
N VAL A 21 -2.67 3.22 -4.37
CA VAL A 21 -3.36 3.83 -3.22
C VAL A 21 -4.86 3.59 -3.36
N ALA A 22 -5.48 3.07 -2.31
CA ALA A 22 -6.92 2.80 -2.26
C ALA A 22 -7.54 3.17 -0.90
N GLY A 23 -8.86 3.37 -0.90
CA GLY A 23 -9.69 3.47 0.31
C GLY A 23 -10.56 2.22 0.47
N HIS A 24 -11.80 2.41 0.95
CA HIS A 24 -12.85 1.38 1.13
C HIS A 24 -12.73 0.52 2.39
N ASP A 25 -11.62 -0.19 2.59
CA ASP A 25 -11.44 -0.94 3.83
C ASP A 25 -11.24 0.04 4.97
N HIS A 26 -12.09 -0.07 5.97
CA HIS A 26 -12.15 0.75 7.17
C HIS A 26 -10.94 0.55 8.11
N SER A 27 -9.73 0.67 7.57
CA SER A 27 -8.43 0.43 8.20
C SER A 27 -7.34 1.20 7.45
N LEU A 28 -6.18 1.33 8.09
CA LEU A 28 -4.93 1.67 7.42
C LEU A 28 -4.13 0.39 7.19
N GLN A 29 -3.64 0.17 5.97
CA GLN A 29 -2.79 -0.98 5.67
C GLN A 29 -1.65 -0.59 4.74
N HIS A 30 -0.50 -1.24 4.95
CA HIS A 30 0.61 -1.25 4.02
C HIS A 30 0.95 -2.70 3.69
N ILE A 31 0.77 -3.08 2.43
CA ILE A 31 1.10 -4.40 1.91
C ILE A 31 2.17 -4.20 0.83
N VAL A 32 3.21 -5.03 0.83
CA VAL A 32 4.26 -5.01 -0.19
C VAL A 32 4.35 -6.39 -0.81
N THR A 33 4.10 -6.46 -2.12
CA THR A 33 4.33 -7.68 -2.90
C THR A 33 5.51 -7.48 -3.82
N GLU A 34 6.18 -8.57 -4.18
CA GLU A 34 7.25 -8.56 -5.18
C GLU A 34 6.75 -9.26 -6.44
N HIS A 35 7.16 -8.73 -7.61
CA HIS A 35 6.94 -9.39 -8.88
C HIS A 35 8.26 -9.43 -9.65
N THR A 36 8.48 -10.53 -10.36
CA THR A 36 9.65 -10.66 -11.23
C THR A 36 9.38 -9.94 -12.53
N GLU A 37 10.26 -9.00 -12.87
CA GLU A 37 10.25 -8.31 -14.14
C GLU A 37 11.36 -8.91 -15.02
N SER A 38 10.95 -9.45 -16.17
CA SER A 38 11.82 -10.22 -17.07
C SER A 38 12.16 -9.46 -18.37
N SER A 39 12.08 -8.13 -18.41
CA SER A 39 12.55 -7.40 -19.59
C SER A 39 14.07 -7.27 -19.55
N LEU A 40 14.69 -7.80 -20.60
CA LEU A 40 16.11 -7.66 -20.95
C LEU A 40 17.08 -8.34 -19.98
N ASN A 41 17.38 -9.62 -20.26
CA ASN A 41 18.55 -10.40 -19.85
C ASN A 41 18.89 -10.52 -18.35
N TYR A 42 18.13 -9.91 -17.45
CA TYR A 42 18.27 -10.03 -16.00
C TYR A 42 16.89 -10.03 -15.34
N ALA A 43 16.60 -11.06 -14.54
CA ALA A 43 15.42 -11.08 -13.69
C ALA A 43 15.66 -10.18 -12.47
N ARG A 44 14.78 -9.20 -12.25
CA ARG A 44 14.78 -8.37 -11.05
C ARG A 44 13.46 -8.52 -10.29
N GLU A 45 13.53 -8.54 -8.97
CA GLU A 45 12.34 -8.44 -8.12
C GLU A 45 11.98 -6.97 -7.92
N ILE A 46 10.76 -6.60 -8.31
CA ILE A 46 10.26 -5.24 -8.20
C ILE A 46 9.20 -5.21 -7.09
N PRO A 47 9.41 -4.39 -6.03
CA PRO A 47 8.40 -4.20 -5.01
C PRO A 47 7.23 -3.37 -5.56
N LEU A 48 6.02 -3.77 -5.21
CA LEU A 48 4.77 -3.06 -5.46
C LEU A 48 4.09 -2.81 -4.12
N HIS A 49 3.95 -1.52 -3.79
CA HIS A 49 3.36 -1.08 -2.52
C HIS A 49 1.85 -0.88 -2.67
N TYR A 50 1.05 -1.52 -1.83
CA TYR A 50 -0.38 -1.27 -1.70
C TYR A 50 -0.61 -0.49 -0.42
N ILE A 51 -1.17 0.70 -0.55
CA ILE A 51 -1.45 1.60 0.56
C ILE A 51 -2.96 1.74 0.66
N VAL A 52 -3.52 1.25 1.76
CA VAL A 52 -4.96 1.32 2.03
C VAL A 52 -5.18 2.36 3.12
N SER A 53 -5.98 3.39 2.82
CA SER A 53 -6.32 4.48 3.74
C SER A 53 -7.84 4.71 3.77
N GLY A 54 -8.59 3.74 4.30
CA GLY A 54 -10.06 3.82 4.38
C GLY A 54 -10.61 4.06 5.80
N ALA A 55 -9.77 4.34 6.78
CA ALA A 55 -10.15 4.55 8.19
C ALA A 55 -10.79 5.93 8.50
N ALA A 56 -11.41 6.61 7.52
CA ALA A 56 -11.86 8.00 7.67
C ALA A 56 -13.27 8.18 8.28
N SER A 57 -14.09 7.13 8.44
CA SER A 57 -15.48 7.28 8.95
C SER A 57 -16.01 6.10 9.77
N ARG A 58 -15.70 4.86 9.39
CA ARG A 58 -16.04 3.65 10.15
C ARG A 58 -14.81 2.75 10.19
N SER A 59 -14.68 1.92 11.22
CA SER A 59 -13.62 0.90 11.37
C SER A 59 -14.28 -0.48 11.22
N ASP A 60 -13.92 -1.24 10.20
CA ASP A 60 -14.40 -2.60 9.93
C ASP A 60 -13.18 -3.51 10.02
N HIS A 61 -13.33 -4.53 10.84
CA HIS A 61 -12.25 -5.39 11.32
C HIS A 61 -12.02 -6.59 10.42
N SER A 62 -12.64 -6.62 9.24
CA SER A 62 -12.60 -7.80 8.39
C SER A 62 -11.16 -8.24 8.08
N VAL A 63 -10.87 -9.48 8.47
CA VAL A 63 -9.67 -10.27 8.15
C VAL A 63 -9.99 -11.35 7.13
N ALA A 64 -11.18 -11.30 6.52
CA ALA A 64 -11.71 -12.36 5.65
C ALA A 64 -10.79 -12.73 4.47
N ASN A 65 -9.90 -11.82 4.06
CA ASN A 65 -9.01 -12.00 2.91
C ASN A 65 -7.53 -12.17 3.31
N ILE A 66 -7.19 -12.31 4.59
CA ILE A 66 -5.78 -12.45 5.02
C ILE A 66 -5.09 -13.69 4.42
N HIS A 67 -5.87 -14.71 4.05
CA HIS A 67 -5.40 -15.91 3.36
C HIS A 67 -5.23 -15.76 1.84
N THR A 68 -5.69 -14.64 1.25
CA THR A 68 -5.48 -14.31 -0.18
C THR A 68 -4.28 -13.40 -0.39
N ILE A 69 -3.68 -12.91 0.70
CA ILE A 69 -2.49 -12.07 0.71
C ILE A 69 -1.27 -13.01 0.82
N PRO A 70 -0.23 -12.85 -0.03
CA PRO A 70 0.98 -13.65 0.07
C PRO A 70 1.55 -13.59 1.49
N LYS A 71 1.95 -14.74 2.06
CA LYS A 71 2.60 -14.78 3.39
C LYS A 71 3.75 -13.77 3.43
N ASN A 72 3.89 -13.02 4.53
CA ASN A 72 4.91 -11.98 4.77
C ASN A 72 4.80 -10.66 3.98
N SER A 73 3.74 -10.45 3.19
CA SER A 73 3.56 -9.18 2.44
C SER A 73 2.91 -8.06 3.26
N LEU A 74 2.17 -8.36 4.33
CA LEU A 74 1.56 -7.34 5.20
C LEU A 74 2.64 -6.69 6.09
N ARG A 75 2.92 -5.40 5.88
CA ARG A 75 3.93 -4.65 6.63
C ARG A 75 3.33 -3.84 7.78
N PHE A 76 2.11 -3.35 7.62
CA PHE A 76 1.42 -2.57 8.65
C PHE A 76 -0.09 -2.70 8.53
N ARG A 77 -0.78 -2.72 9.69
CA ARG A 77 -2.25 -2.65 9.81
C ARG A 77 -2.62 -1.83 11.04
N TYR A 78 -3.61 -0.95 10.91
CA TYR A 78 -4.17 -0.19 12.02
C TYR A 78 -5.69 0.00 11.85
N PRO A 79 -6.51 -0.11 12.92
CA PRO A 79 -6.13 -0.46 14.29
C PRO A 79 -5.72 -1.93 14.48
N VAL A 80 -4.95 -2.22 15.52
CA VAL A 80 -4.59 -3.60 15.95
C VAL A 80 -5.50 -4.05 17.08
N GLY A 81 -6.04 -5.27 16.99
CA GLY A 81 -6.91 -5.89 17.99
C GLY A 81 -8.42 -5.79 17.71
N LEU A 82 -9.18 -6.80 18.14
CA LEU A 82 -10.65 -6.79 18.15
C LEU A 82 -11.11 -5.79 19.22
N ASN A 83 -11.62 -4.64 18.79
CA ASN A 83 -12.20 -3.67 19.71
C ASN A 83 -13.74 -3.67 19.52
N PRO A 84 -14.51 -4.43 20.33
CA PRO A 84 -15.95 -4.61 20.13
C PRO A 84 -16.75 -3.30 20.26
N PHE A 85 -16.15 -2.24 20.79
CA PHE A 85 -16.76 -0.91 20.93
C PHE A 85 -16.46 0.05 19.75
N SER A 86 -15.64 -0.35 18.78
CA SER A 86 -15.24 0.52 17.66
C SER A 86 -16.36 0.85 16.66
N GLN A 87 -17.45 0.07 16.64
CA GLN A 87 -18.66 0.37 15.87
C GLN A 87 -19.55 1.46 16.52
N ILE A 88 -19.27 1.86 17.77
CA ILE A 88 -20.05 2.87 18.50
C ILE A 88 -19.51 4.31 18.25
N GLY A 89 -18.65 4.50 17.23
CA GLY A 89 -18.25 5.84 16.78
C GLY A 89 -17.07 6.48 17.53
N PHE A 90 -16.36 5.74 18.40
CA PHE A 90 -15.18 6.23 19.12
C PHE A 90 -13.83 5.89 18.46
N SER A 91 -13.85 5.36 17.24
CA SER A 91 -12.64 5.20 16.44
C SER A 91 -12.20 6.57 15.93
N ASN A 92 -11.06 7.07 16.43
CA ASN A 92 -10.46 8.31 15.91
C ASN A 92 -9.94 8.17 14.47
N GLY A 93 -10.10 7.01 13.82
CA GLY A 93 -9.69 6.79 12.45
C GLY A 93 -8.18 6.93 12.25
N GLY A 94 -7.77 7.15 11.01
CA GLY A 94 -6.38 7.40 10.66
C GLY A 94 -6.23 7.89 9.22
N TYR A 95 -5.05 8.45 8.92
CA TYR A 95 -4.72 9.00 7.61
C TYR A 95 -3.25 8.73 7.27
N VAL A 96 -2.92 8.87 5.98
CA VAL A 96 -1.54 8.72 5.48
C VAL A 96 -1.10 10.02 4.85
N ILE A 97 0.07 10.53 5.26
CA ILE A 97 0.76 11.65 4.61
C ILE A 97 1.83 11.06 3.70
N VAL A 98 1.82 11.48 2.43
CA VAL A 98 2.83 11.08 1.44
C VAL A 98 3.64 12.32 1.06
N ASN A 99 4.92 12.31 1.37
CA ASN A 99 5.88 13.31 0.89
C ASN A 99 6.70 12.69 -0.24
N ILE A 100 6.75 13.33 -1.41
CA ILE A 100 7.46 12.82 -2.59
C ILE A 100 8.54 13.82 -2.98
N GLU A 101 9.78 13.35 -2.95
CA GLU A 101 10.98 14.06 -3.36
C GLU A 101 11.61 13.36 -4.58
N ARG A 102 12.65 13.95 -5.17
CA ARG A 102 13.32 13.39 -6.36
C ARG A 102 13.98 12.04 -6.05
N GLU A 103 14.51 11.87 -4.85
CA GLU A 103 15.32 10.73 -4.44
C GLU A 103 14.55 9.72 -3.59
N LYS A 104 13.34 10.06 -3.11
CA LYS A 104 12.54 9.20 -2.23
C LYS A 104 11.11 9.67 -2.11
N ALA A 105 10.21 8.74 -1.83
CA ALA A 105 8.91 9.03 -1.24
C ALA A 105 8.88 8.54 0.20
N ILE A 106 8.35 9.35 1.12
CA ILE A 106 8.17 9.01 2.53
C ILE A 106 6.68 8.97 2.81
N LEU A 107 6.21 7.83 3.32
CA LEU A 107 4.82 7.62 3.67
C LEU A 107 4.72 7.45 5.18
N LYS A 108 3.92 8.32 5.81
CA LYS A 108 3.71 8.33 7.25
C LYS A 108 2.25 8.09 7.57
N PHE A 109 2.00 7.11 8.42
CA PHE A 109 0.66 6.68 8.83
C PHE A 109 0.38 7.23 10.21
N TYR A 110 -0.74 7.93 10.35
CA TYR A 110 -1.15 8.57 11.59
C TYR A 110 -2.49 8.02 12.06
N SER A 111 -2.65 7.87 13.37
CA SER A 111 -3.99 7.82 13.99
C SER A 111 -4.67 9.18 13.82
N GLY A 112 -6.00 9.29 13.86
CA GLY A 112 -6.65 10.61 13.77
C GLY A 112 -6.43 11.52 14.98
N LYS A 113 -5.79 11.04 16.05
CA LYS A 113 -5.23 11.91 17.13
C LYS A 113 -3.90 12.56 16.74
N GLY A 114 -3.39 12.35 15.53
CA GLY A 114 -2.11 12.90 15.06
C GLY A 114 -0.87 12.12 15.48
N ASN A 115 -1.02 10.99 16.19
CA ASN A 115 0.14 10.14 16.54
C ASN A 115 0.62 9.33 15.33
N GLU A 116 1.90 9.43 14.98
CA GLU A 116 2.54 8.58 13.98
C GLU A 116 2.53 7.11 14.47
N LYS A 117 2.11 6.20 13.59
CA LYS A 117 2.00 4.76 13.89
C LYS A 117 2.95 3.91 13.07
N TYR A 118 3.30 4.38 11.88
CA TYR A 118 4.20 3.68 10.97
C TYR A 118 4.74 4.66 9.93
N SER A 119 5.95 4.40 9.46
CA SER A 119 6.58 5.15 8.39
C SER A 119 7.32 4.20 7.47
N CYS A 120 7.29 4.45 6.17
CA CYS A 120 8.13 3.75 5.21
C CYS A 120 8.67 4.70 4.14
N THR A 121 9.86 4.39 3.65
CA THR A 121 10.51 5.12 2.58
C THR A 121 10.57 4.23 1.33
N ILE A 122 10.19 4.80 0.19
CA ILE A 122 10.22 4.14 -1.12
C ILE A 122 11.24 4.88 -1.99
N MET A 123 12.19 4.15 -2.55
CA MET A 123 13.18 4.73 -3.48
C MET A 123 12.57 4.83 -4.89
N PRO A 124 12.93 5.85 -5.70
CA PRO A 124 12.59 5.92 -7.10
C PRO A 124 13.06 4.66 -7.81
N ARG A 125 12.26 4.18 -8.75
CA ARG A 125 12.79 3.18 -9.70
C ARG A 125 13.74 3.86 -10.67
N ASN A 126 14.78 3.13 -11.06
CA ASN A 126 15.75 3.60 -12.04
C ASN A 126 15.02 4.17 -13.26
N ARG A 127 15.51 5.32 -13.75
CA ARG A 127 14.91 6.04 -14.86
C ARG A 127 14.71 5.11 -16.04
N PHE A 128 13.53 5.15 -16.64
CA PHE A 128 13.42 4.89 -18.08
C PHE A 128 14.39 5.87 -18.75
N THR A 129 15.50 5.37 -19.29
CA THR A 129 16.29 6.11 -20.25
C THR A 129 15.44 6.21 -21.51
N ALA A 130 14.57 7.22 -21.58
CA ALA A 130 14.07 7.68 -22.86
C ALA A 130 15.33 8.13 -23.61
N ASN A 131 15.70 7.37 -24.63
CA ASN A 131 16.75 7.79 -25.56
C ASN A 131 16.27 9.08 -26.21
N THR A 132 16.64 10.23 -25.63
CA THR A 132 16.64 11.50 -26.35
C THR A 132 17.75 11.38 -27.39
N THR A 133 17.38 10.91 -28.58
CA THR A 133 18.14 11.16 -29.79
C THR A 133 18.00 12.64 -30.11
N SER A 134 19.06 13.39 -29.85
CA SER A 134 19.28 14.73 -30.40
C SER A 134 19.60 14.67 -31.90
#